data_AF-A0A9Q3BPS1-F1
#
_entry.id   AF-A0A9Q3BPS1-F1
#
_cell.length_a   1.000
_cell.length_b   1.000
_cell.length_c   1.000
_cell.angle_alpha   90.00
_cell.angle_beta   90.00
_cell.angle_gamma   90.00
#
_symmetry.space_group_name_H-M   'P 1'
#
loop_
_entity.id
_entity.type
_entity.pdbx_description
1 polymer ?
#
loop_
_entity_poly.entity_id
_entity_poly.type
_entity_poly.pdbx_seq_one_letter_code
_entity_poly.pdbx_strand_id
1 'polypeptide(L)'
;MAQGFKNKKTSSSSTKSHKPQQLKKGARVIPPSKPAAVAHKLRQEKISKSVNGEIERLVVAKSIGKLSIMKSLKDAEEAKFQKEKSAKEKNNV
;
A
#
# COMPACT_ATOMS: atom_id res chain seq x y z
N MET A 1 23.48 11.35 -32.46
CA MET A 1 23.38 10.14 -31.60
C MET A 1 22.43 10.46 -30.46
N ALA A 2 21.21 9.90 -30.49
CA ALA A 2 20.18 10.19 -29.50
C ALA A 2 20.49 9.48 -28.17
N GLN A 3 20.68 10.25 -27.11
CA GLN A 3 20.91 9.78 -25.75
C GLN A 3 19.58 9.29 -25.15
N GLY A 4 19.40 7.97 -25.10
CA GLY A 4 18.20 7.33 -24.58
C GLY A 4 18.00 7.56 -23.07
N PHE A 5 16.78 7.94 -22.69
CA PHE A 5 16.33 8.01 -21.31
C PHE A 5 16.29 6.60 -20.69
N LYS A 6 17.01 6.39 -19.59
CA LYS A 6 17.00 5.13 -18.84
C LYS A 6 15.81 5.14 -17.89
N ASN A 7 14.82 4.28 -18.13
CA ASN A 7 13.69 4.10 -17.22
C ASN A 7 14.19 3.52 -15.89
N LYS A 8 14.04 4.27 -14.80
CA LYS A 8 14.33 3.82 -13.43
C LYS A 8 13.33 2.71 -13.08
N LYS A 9 13.80 1.46 -13.01
CA LYS A 9 12.98 0.31 -12.61
C LYS A 9 12.45 0.55 -11.20
N THR A 10 11.13 0.71 -11.09
CA THR A 10 10.43 0.65 -9.81
C THR A 10 10.59 -0.77 -9.27
N SER A 11 11.34 -0.94 -8.18
CA SER A 11 11.43 -2.22 -7.49
C SER A 11 10.03 -2.57 -6.96
N SER A 12 9.38 -3.57 -7.55
CA SER A 12 8.22 -4.18 -6.93
C SER A 12 8.68 -4.78 -5.60
N SER A 13 8.11 -4.30 -4.48
CA SER A 13 8.38 -4.88 -3.17
C SER A 13 7.89 -6.33 -3.20
N SER A 14 8.81 -7.27 -3.28
CA SER A 14 8.49 -8.70 -3.19
C SER A 14 7.77 -8.94 -1.86
N THR A 15 6.51 -9.35 -1.92
CA THR A 15 5.81 -9.87 -0.75
C THR A 15 6.66 -10.97 -0.15
N LYS A 16 7.05 -10.84 1.13
CA LYS A 16 7.80 -11.86 1.86
C LYS A 16 6.98 -13.14 1.89
N SER A 17 7.18 -14.00 0.90
CA SER A 17 6.78 -15.40 0.94
C SER A 17 7.61 -16.02 2.07
N HIS A 18 6.97 -16.33 3.19
CA HIS A 18 7.61 -17.09 4.25
C HIS A 18 7.98 -18.46 3.66
N LYS A 19 9.28 -18.67 3.42
CA LYS A 19 9.80 -19.96 2.99
C LYS A 19 9.40 -21.01 4.04
N PRO A 20 8.97 -22.21 3.64
CA PRO A 20 8.63 -23.27 4.57
C PRO A 20 9.83 -23.52 5.49
N GLN A 21 9.64 -23.41 6.79
CA GLN A 21 10.69 -23.56 7.78
C GLN A 21 11.19 -25.02 7.75
N GLN A 22 12.50 -25.20 7.61
CA GLN A 22 13.11 -26.53 7.63
C GLN A 22 12.87 -27.16 8.99
N LEU A 23 12.27 -28.34 8.98
CA LEU A 23 11.98 -29.10 10.20
C LEU A 23 13.30 -29.62 10.79
N LYS A 24 13.41 -29.57 12.13
CA LYS A 24 14.55 -30.14 12.84
C LYS A 24 14.58 -31.66 12.64
N LYS A 25 15.77 -32.25 12.62
CA LYS A 25 15.94 -33.72 12.54
C LYS A 25 15.14 -34.39 13.66
N GLY A 26 14.26 -35.34 13.29
CA GLY A 26 13.37 -36.04 14.24
C GLY A 26 11.99 -35.39 14.44
N ALA A 27 11.71 -34.24 13.83
CA ALA A 27 10.36 -33.67 13.84
C ALA A 27 9.41 -34.54 13.02
N ARG A 28 8.34 -35.01 13.66
CA ARG A 28 7.27 -35.78 12.99
C ARG A 28 6.24 -34.80 12.44
N VAL A 29 5.93 -34.90 11.15
CA VAL A 29 4.81 -34.18 10.54
C VAL A 29 3.60 -35.08 10.61
N ILE A 30 2.54 -34.63 11.30
CA ILE A 30 1.24 -35.33 11.29
C ILE A 30 0.41 -34.70 10.17
N PRO A 31 0.07 -35.46 9.11
CA PRO A 31 -0.79 -34.94 8.07
C PRO A 31 -2.21 -34.73 8.60
N PRO A 32 -2.96 -33.76 8.07
CA PRO A 32 -4.35 -33.55 8.46
C PRO A 32 -5.19 -34.76 8.06
N SER A 33 -6.06 -35.20 8.97
CA SER A 33 -6.97 -36.34 8.74
C SER A 33 -7.91 -36.14 7.53
N LYS A 34 -8.28 -34.90 7.23
CA LYS A 34 -9.16 -34.53 6.10
C LYS A 34 -8.52 -33.42 5.25
N PRO A 35 -7.58 -33.75 4.35
CA PRO A 35 -6.79 -32.76 3.62
C PRO A 35 -7.65 -31.84 2.73
N ALA A 36 -8.70 -32.38 2.11
CA ALA A 36 -9.61 -31.60 1.26
C ALA A 36 -10.39 -30.53 2.06
N ALA A 37 -10.84 -30.86 3.26
CA ALA A 37 -11.57 -29.91 4.12
C ALA A 37 -10.66 -28.77 4.60
N VAL A 38 -9.40 -29.08 4.95
CA VAL A 38 -8.40 -28.07 5.33
C VAL A 38 -8.08 -27.16 4.15
N ALA A 39 -7.88 -27.72 2.95
CA ALA A 39 -7.64 -26.93 1.74
C ALA A 39 -8.83 -25.99 1.40
N HIS A 40 -10.06 -26.49 1.54
CA HIS A 40 -11.27 -25.69 1.35
C HIS A 40 -11.34 -24.54 2.35
N LYS A 41 -11.15 -24.82 3.65
CA LYS A 41 -11.16 -23.78 4.69
C LYS A 41 -10.11 -22.69 4.43
N LEU A 42 -8.87 -23.08 4.10
CA LEU A 42 -7.79 -22.14 3.78
C LEU A 42 -8.13 -21.27 2.56
N ARG A 43 -8.83 -21.82 1.56
CA ARG A 43 -9.31 -21.05 0.41
C ARG A 43 -10.37 -20.04 0.83
N GLN A 44 -11.36 -20.46 1.62
CA GLN A 44 -12.41 -19.58 2.11
C GLN A 44 -11.83 -18.43 2.95
N GLU A 45 -10.90 -18.71 3.85
CA GLU A 45 -10.23 -17.68 4.66
C GLU A 45 -9.49 -16.64 3.80
N LYS A 46 -8.83 -17.07 2.72
CA LYS A 46 -8.17 -16.14 1.78
C LYS A 46 -9.18 -15.23 1.10
N ILE A 47 -10.30 -15.80 0.63
CA ILE A 47 -11.36 -15.03 -0.03
C ILE A 47 -11.98 -14.03 0.95
N SER A 48 -12.36 -14.46 2.15
CA SER A 48 -12.94 -13.58 3.17
C SER A 48 -12.01 -12.43 3.54
N LYS A 49 -10.70 -12.68 3.69
CA LYS A 49 -9.72 -11.61 3.96
C LYS A 49 -9.62 -10.61 2.81
N SER A 50 -9.63 -11.07 1.56
CA SER A 50 -9.59 -10.18 0.38
C SER A 50 -10.84 -9.31 0.29
N VAL A 51 -12.00 -9.93 0.38
CA VAL A 51 -13.30 -9.24 0.27
C VAL A 51 -13.48 -8.23 1.40
N ASN A 52 -13.16 -8.59 2.65
CA ASN A 52 -13.26 -7.65 3.76
C ASN A 52 -12.31 -6.46 3.59
N GLY A 53 -11.06 -6.69 3.17
CA GLY A 53 -10.12 -5.60 2.92
C GLY A 53 -10.50 -4.70 1.72
N GLU A 54 -11.22 -5.23 0.73
CA GLU A 54 -11.81 -4.42 -0.35
C GLU A 54 -12.99 -3.59 0.15
N ILE A 55 -13.89 -4.18 0.93
CA ILE A 55 -15.02 -3.47 1.54
C ILE A 55 -14.54 -2.34 2.45
N GLU A 56 -13.55 -2.60 3.31
CA GLU A 56 -12.94 -1.58 4.17
C GLU A 56 -12.39 -0.41 3.34
N ARG A 57 -11.66 -0.70 2.26
CA ARG A 57 -11.14 0.33 1.35
C ARG A 57 -12.27 1.11 0.67
N LEU A 58 -13.35 0.45 0.27
CA LEU A 58 -14.53 1.10 -0.31
C LEU A 58 -15.28 1.97 0.70
N VAL A 59 -15.40 1.54 1.95
CA VAL A 59 -16.03 2.32 3.03
C VAL A 59 -15.18 3.56 3.32
N VAL A 60 -13.86 3.41 3.43
CA VAL A 60 -12.95 4.55 3.57
C VAL A 60 -13.07 5.48 2.36
N ALA A 61 -13.11 4.96 1.13
CA ALA A 61 -13.25 5.76 -0.08
C ALA A 61 -14.59 6.50 -0.14
N LYS A 62 -15.70 5.88 0.27
CA LYS A 62 -17.01 6.55 0.36
C LYS A 62 -17.08 7.56 1.51
N SER A 63 -16.21 7.43 2.51
CA SER A 63 -16.04 8.42 3.59
C SER A 63 -15.13 9.61 3.20
N ILE A 64 -14.59 9.63 1.97
CA ILE A 64 -13.85 10.77 1.40
C ILE A 64 -14.84 11.93 1.23
N GLY A 65 -14.99 12.70 2.30
CA GLY A 65 -15.84 13.89 2.33
C GLY A 65 -15.78 14.64 3.66
N LYS A 66 -15.29 14.00 4.74
CA LYS A 66 -15.19 14.66 6.07
C LYS A 66 -13.77 14.80 6.63
N LEU A 67 -12.74 14.26 5.98
CA LEU A 67 -11.34 14.45 6.37
C LEU A 67 -10.70 15.52 5.47
N SER A 68 -10.64 16.76 5.96
CA SER A 68 -9.79 17.80 5.36
C SER A 68 -8.34 17.51 5.73
N ILE A 69 -7.46 17.37 4.73
CA ILE A 69 -6.02 17.28 4.95
C ILE A 69 -5.56 18.65 5.45
N MET A 70 -5.47 18.81 6.77
CA MET A 70 -4.78 19.95 7.37
C MET A 70 -3.29 19.81 7.06
N LYS A 71 -2.79 20.66 6.16
CA LYS A 71 -1.35 20.76 5.93
C LYS A 71 -0.66 21.12 7.23
N SER A 72 0.56 20.62 7.43
CA SER A 72 1.38 21.03 8.58
C SER A 72 1.55 22.55 8.56
N LEU A 73 1.62 23.19 9.73
CA LEU A 73 1.73 24.67 9.81
C LEU A 73 2.93 25.18 9.00
N LYS A 74 4.01 24.39 8.92
CA LYS A 74 5.19 24.69 8.11
C LYS A 74 4.88 24.74 6.62
N ASP A 75 4.17 23.74 6.08
CA ASP A 75 3.78 23.71 4.67
C ASP A 75 2.76 24.81 4.31
N ALA A 76 1.95 25.23 5.29
CA ALA A 76 0.98 26.32 5.13
C ALA A 76 1.66 27.70 5.07
N GLU A 77 2.70 27.92 5.86
CA GLU A 77 3.50 29.15 5.83
C GLU A 77 4.34 29.27 4.55
N GLU A 78 4.97 28.18 4.12
CA GLU A 78 5.71 28.15 2.85
C GLU A 78 4.80 28.42 1.64
N ALA A 79 3.58 27.87 1.65
CA ALA A 79 2.60 28.12 0.60
C ALA A 79 2.10 29.58 0.58
N LYS A 80 1.96 30.23 1.74
CA LYS A 80 1.61 31.66 1.83
C LYS A 80 2.74 32.54 1.31
N PHE A 81 3.98 32.23 1.69
CA PHE A 81 5.16 32.98 1.26
C PHE A 81 5.39 32.89 -0.26
N GLN A 82 5.17 31.71 -0.84
CA GLN A 82 5.22 31.51 -2.30
C GLN A 82 4.09 32.25 -3.04
N LYS A 83 2.89 32.32 -2.45
CA LYS A 83 1.76 33.07 -3.01
C LYS A 83 2.00 34.59 -2.98
N GLU A 84 2.59 35.11 -1.90
CA GLU A 84 2.91 36.54 -1.79
C GLU A 84 4.05 36.97 -2.72
N LYS A 85 5.07 36.11 -2.91
CA LYS A 85 6.14 36.39 -3.88
C LYS A 85 5.63 36.40 -5.32
N SER A 86 4.84 35.39 -5.70
CA SER A 86 4.27 35.32 -7.05
C SER A 86 3.21 36.39 -7.34
N ALA A 87 2.58 36.98 -6.31
CA ALA A 87 1.69 38.12 -6.46
C ALA A 87 2.45 39.45 -6.64
N LYS A 88 3.61 39.63 -5.97
CA LYS A 88 4.46 40.82 -6.15
C LYS A 88 5.17 40.85 -7.50
N GLU A 89 5.55 39.68 -8.02
CA GLU A 89 6.21 39.55 -9.33
C GLU A 89 5.27 39.89 -10.51
N LYS A 90 3.96 39.68 -10.35
CA LYS A 90 2.94 40.03 -11.37
C LYS A 90 2.51 41.49 -11.37
N ASN A 91 2.81 42.24 -10.31
CA ASN A 91 2.46 43.66 -10.19
C ASN A 91 3.64 44.59 -10.59
N ASN A 92 4.74 44.03 -11.11
CA ASN A 92 5.93 44.78 -11.48
C ASN A 92 6.33 44.57 -12.95
N VAL A 93 5.37 44.23 -13.81
CA VAL A 93 5.46 44.21 -15.28
C VAL A 93 4.37 45.12 -15.84
#